data_AF-A0A9E5JRB9-F1
#
_entry.id   AF-A0A9E5JRB9-F1
#
_cell.length_a   1.000
_cell.length_b   1.000
_cell.length_c   1.000
_cell.angle_alpha   90.00
_cell.angle_beta   90.00
_cell.angle_gamma   90.00
#
_symmetry.space_group_name_H-M   'P 1'
#
loop_
_entity.id
_entity.type
_entity.pdbx_description
1 polymer ?
#
loop_
_entity_poly.entity_id
_entity_poly.type
_entity_poly.pdbx_seq_one_letter_code
_entity_poly.pdbx_strand_id
1 'polypeptide(L)'
;MGCESLAACPVARAASPQHAISSHAPAFLVVHGREEQLIPFGQAEAFVSALQRAGAEVEFLVREDSLHSLELVDSAVADRALAFLHSHLVAVESAVALGSDVP
;
A
#
# COMPACT_ATOMS: atom_id res chain seq x y z
N MET A 1 -20.19 12.64 2.75
CA MET A 1 -18.98 12.52 3.59
C MET A 1 -19.06 13.61 4.66
N GLY A 2 -19.42 13.29 5.90
CA GLY A 2 -19.77 14.25 6.96
C GLY A 2 -18.58 14.96 7.61
N CYS A 3 -17.61 15.43 6.82
CA CYS A 3 -16.51 16.25 7.32
C CYS A 3 -16.90 17.74 7.22
N GLU A 4 -16.52 18.55 8.21
CA GLU A 4 -16.68 20.01 8.14
C GLU A 4 -15.62 20.65 7.23
N SER A 5 -14.39 20.14 7.30
CA SER A 5 -13.30 20.45 6.38
C SER A 5 -12.32 19.30 6.29
N LEU A 6 -11.36 19.35 5.35
CA LEU A 6 -10.28 18.37 5.27
C LEU A 6 -9.42 18.34 6.55
N ALA A 7 -9.24 19.48 7.21
CA ALA A 7 -8.52 19.59 8.47
C ALA A 7 -9.36 19.15 9.68
N ALA A 8 -10.69 19.25 9.59
CA ALA A 8 -11.64 18.93 10.66
C ALA A 8 -12.57 17.79 10.22
N CYS A 9 -12.00 16.60 10.04
CA CYS A 9 -12.78 15.40 9.76
C CYS A 9 -12.59 14.33 10.85
N PRO A 10 -13.59 14.12 11.73
CA PRO A 10 -13.48 13.16 12.84
C PRO A 10 -13.19 11.72 12.40
N VAL A 11 -13.65 11.33 11.21
CA VAL A 11 -13.47 9.98 10.66
C VAL A 11 -12.17 9.82 9.86
N ALA A 12 -11.42 10.90 9.60
CA ALA A 12 -10.23 10.82 8.76
C ALA A 12 -9.18 9.85 9.31
N ARG A 13 -8.92 9.90 10.63
CA ARG A 13 -7.93 9.02 11.26
C ARG A 13 -8.31 7.54 11.10
N ALA A 14 -9.58 7.20 11.27
CA ALA A 14 -10.06 5.83 11.11
C ALA A 14 -10.03 5.37 9.64
N ALA A 15 -10.21 6.31 8.71
CA ALA A 15 -10.15 6.04 7.27
C ALA A 15 -8.70 5.99 6.71
N SER A 16 -7.69 6.48 7.43
CA SER A 16 -6.31 6.47 6.97
C SER A 16 -5.59 5.16 7.36
N PRO A 17 -5.23 4.29 6.39
CA PRO A 17 -4.70 2.95 6.67
C PRO A 17 -3.37 2.96 7.45
N GLN A 18 -2.59 4.04 7.34
CA GLN A 18 -1.36 4.23 8.10
C GLN A 18 -1.53 4.12 9.63
N HIS A 19 -2.74 4.36 10.16
CA HIS A 19 -3.04 4.24 11.58
C HIS A 19 -3.49 2.84 12.02
N ALA A 20 -3.68 1.92 11.07
CA ALA A 20 -4.02 0.52 11.31
C ALA A 20 -2.82 -0.43 11.13
N ILE A 21 -1.65 0.09 10.77
CA ILE A 21 -0.42 -0.70 10.62
C ILE A 21 -0.04 -1.30 11.97
N SER A 22 0.29 -2.60 11.97
CA SER A 22 0.80 -3.34 13.13
C SER A 22 2.02 -4.18 12.74
N SER A 23 2.64 -4.85 13.70
CA SER A 23 3.76 -5.78 13.46
C SER A 23 3.38 -7.02 12.63
N HIS A 24 2.09 -7.24 12.37
CA HIS A 24 1.58 -8.32 11.51
C HIS A 24 1.23 -7.82 10.10
N ALA A 25 1.66 -6.60 9.74
CA ALA A 25 1.44 -6.10 8.39
C ALA A 25 2.09 -7.06 7.36
N PRO A 26 1.38 -7.44 6.28
CA PRO A 26 1.96 -8.25 5.22
C PRO A 26 3.03 -7.45 4.47
N ALA A 27 3.72 -8.09 3.53
CA ALA A 27 4.58 -7.37 2.60
C ALA A 27 3.74 -6.41 1.73
N PHE A 28 4.28 -5.23 1.43
CA PHE A 28 3.66 -4.24 0.54
C PHE A 28 4.55 -3.90 -0.66
N LEU A 29 3.93 -3.81 -1.84
CA LEU A 29 4.47 -3.05 -2.97
C LEU A 29 3.69 -1.73 -3.06
N VAL A 30 4.39 -0.61 -2.95
CA VAL A 30 3.83 0.74 -3.10
C VAL A 30 4.41 1.36 -4.36
N VAL A 31 3.55 1.88 -5.24
CA VAL A 31 3.94 2.56 -6.48
C VAL A 31 3.35 3.97 -6.48
N HIS A 32 4.16 5.00 -6.74
CA HIS A 32 3.68 6.38 -6.75
C HIS A 32 4.44 7.24 -7.78
N GLY A 33 3.72 8.12 -8.48
CA GLY A 33 4.30 9.15 -9.36
C GLY A 33 4.78 10.36 -8.56
N ARG A 34 6.06 10.70 -8.63
CA ARG A 34 6.64 11.79 -7.82
C ARG A 34 6.05 13.15 -8.17
N GLU A 35 5.68 13.37 -9.42
CA GLU A 35 5.20 14.65 -9.94
C GLU A 35 3.68 14.69 -10.14
N GLU A 36 2.97 13.65 -9.69
CA GLU A 36 1.51 13.60 -9.78
C GLU A 36 0.87 14.62 -8.81
N GLN A 37 -0.19 15.30 -9.26
CA GLN A 37 -0.72 16.48 -8.57
C GLN A 37 -2.01 16.21 -7.78
N LEU A 38 -2.57 15.00 -7.89
CA LEU A 38 -3.84 14.64 -7.26
C LEU A 38 -3.64 14.10 -5.85
N ILE A 39 -2.63 13.24 -5.67
CA ILE A 39 -2.23 12.70 -4.37
C ILE A 39 -0.79 13.11 -4.09
N PRO A 40 -0.55 13.94 -3.05
CA PRO A 40 0.79 14.38 -2.70
C PRO A 40 1.73 13.19 -2.43
N PHE A 41 2.93 13.22 -3.02
CA PHE A 41 3.96 12.19 -2.82
C PHE A 41 4.24 11.89 -1.33
N GLY A 42 4.18 12.91 -0.47
CA GLY A 42 4.35 12.77 0.97
C GLY A 42 3.34 11.82 1.65
N GLN A 43 2.18 11.54 1.04
CA GLN A 43 1.26 10.50 1.53
C GLN A 43 1.87 9.10 1.39
N ALA A 44 2.49 8.82 0.24
CA ALA A 44 3.18 7.56 0.00
C ALA A 44 4.40 7.42 0.90
N GLU A 45 5.20 8.48 1.05
CA GLU A 45 6.38 8.49 1.94
C GLU A 45 6.00 8.22 3.40
N ALA A 46 4.93 8.86 3.90
CA ALA A 46 4.45 8.67 5.26
C ALA A 46 3.98 7.23 5.50
N PHE A 47 3.24 6.65 4.54
CA PHE A 47 2.75 5.28 4.62
C PHE A 47 3.88 4.25 4.58
N VAL A 48 4.80 4.37 3.61
CA VAL A 48 5.99 3.50 3.49
C VAL A 48 6.84 3.57 4.75
N SER A 49 7.09 4.77 5.26
CA SER A 49 7.87 4.94 6.50
C SER A 49 7.18 4.30 7.71
N ALA A 50 5.84 4.36 7.77
CA ALA A 50 5.09 3.73 8.86
C ALA A 50 5.13 2.20 8.78
N LEU A 51 5.02 1.62 7.58
CA LEU A 51 5.17 0.19 7.35
C LEU A 51 6.58 -0.31 7.73
N GLN A 52 7.62 0.39 7.28
CA GLN A 52 9.01 0.07 7.60
C GLN A 52 9.27 0.12 9.12
N ARG A 53 8.76 1.15 9.82
CA ARG A 53 8.87 1.24 11.29
C ARG A 53 8.14 0.10 12.01
N ALA A 54 7.09 -0.46 11.43
CA ALA A 54 6.38 -1.60 11.97
C ALA A 54 7.08 -2.95 11.67
N GLY A 55 8.18 -2.93 10.91
CA GLY A 55 8.92 -4.13 10.51
C GLY A 55 8.34 -4.87 9.31
N ALA A 56 7.40 -4.27 8.58
CA ALA A 56 6.88 -4.85 7.36
C ALA A 56 7.94 -4.82 6.25
N GLU A 57 7.92 -5.85 5.39
CA GLU A 57 8.64 -5.81 4.12
C GLU A 57 7.93 -4.83 3.18
N VAL A 58 8.65 -3.86 2.63
CA VAL A 58 8.08 -2.85 1.74
C VAL A 58 9.00 -2.59 0.58
N GLU A 59 8.46 -2.73 -0.62
CA GLU A 59 9.05 -2.19 -1.84
C GLU A 59 8.35 -0.88 -2.20
N PHE A 60 9.13 0.16 -2.47
CA PHE A 60 8.61 1.47 -2.88
C PHE A 60 9.17 1.85 -4.26
N LEU A 61 8.35 1.69 -5.29
CA LEU A 61 8.67 2.05 -6.66
C LEU A 61 8.18 3.46 -6.94
N VAL A 62 9.11 4.41 -7.02
CA VAL A 62 8.79 5.80 -7.34
C VAL A 62 9.05 6.06 -8.82
N ARG A 63 8.05 6.63 -9.49
CA ARG A 63 8.09 7.03 -10.88
C ARG A 63 8.43 8.52 -10.99
N GLU A 64 9.45 8.87 -11.78
CA GLU A 64 9.82 10.27 -12.07
C GLU A 64 8.88 10.89 -13.13
N ASP A 65 7.58 10.74 -12.95
CA ASP A 65 6.54 11.24 -13.85
C ASP A 65 5.33 11.73 -13.05
N SER A 66 4.35 12.30 -13.77
CA SER A 66 3.11 12.84 -13.23
C SER A 66 1.90 11.92 -13.43
N LEU A 67 2.13 10.66 -13.79
CA LEU A 67 1.06 9.71 -14.09
C LEU A 67 0.28 9.38 -12.81
N HIS A 68 -1.04 9.24 -12.95
CA HIS A 68 -1.93 8.96 -11.84
C HIS A 68 -2.85 7.78 -12.16
N SER A 69 -3.20 6.99 -11.14
CA SER A 69 -4.10 5.84 -11.28
C SER A 69 -3.60 4.84 -12.35
N LEU A 70 -4.47 4.40 -13.25
CA LEU A 70 -4.17 3.37 -14.26
C LEU A 70 -3.02 3.74 -15.21
N GLU A 71 -2.76 5.04 -15.42
CA GLU A 71 -1.66 5.49 -16.27
C GLU A 71 -0.29 5.12 -15.68
N LEU A 72 -0.20 4.97 -14.36
CA LEU A 72 1.00 4.56 -13.65
C LEU A 72 1.33 3.07 -13.87
N VAL A 73 0.35 2.27 -14.31
CA VAL A 73 0.46 0.81 -14.43
C VAL A 73 0.85 0.42 -15.85
N ASP A 74 2.09 0.76 -16.22
CA ASP A 74 2.71 0.25 -17.45
C ASP A 74 3.08 -1.24 -17.32
N SER A 75 3.60 -1.85 -18.40
CA SER A 75 3.98 -3.26 -18.38
C SER A 75 5.06 -3.57 -17.35
N ALA A 76 5.98 -2.63 -17.09
CA ALA A 76 7.05 -2.85 -16.12
C ALA A 76 6.49 -2.86 -14.68
N VAL A 77 5.55 -1.96 -14.36
CA VAL A 77 4.85 -1.95 -13.08
C VAL A 77 3.98 -3.20 -12.93
N ALA A 78 3.28 -3.62 -13.99
CA ALA A 78 2.48 -4.84 -13.98
C ALA A 78 3.34 -6.08 -13.74
N ASP A 79 4.46 -6.23 -14.46
CA ASP A 79 5.40 -7.34 -14.28
C ASP A 79 5.98 -7.36 -12.86
N ARG A 80 6.33 -6.19 -12.31
CA ARG A 80 6.83 -6.11 -10.94
C ARG A 80 5.76 -6.50 -9.92
N ALA A 81 4.53 -6.01 -10.08
CA ALA A 81 3.42 -6.38 -9.22
C ALA A 81 3.14 -7.89 -9.27
N LEU A 82 3.14 -8.49 -10.46
CA LEU A 82 2.99 -9.94 -10.61
C LEU A 82 4.14 -10.69 -9.93
N ALA A 83 5.40 -10.28 -10.13
CA ALA A 83 6.54 -10.91 -9.48
C ALA A 83 6.45 -10.83 -7.95
N PHE A 84 6.08 -9.66 -7.41
CA PHE A 84 5.86 -9.45 -5.99
C PHE A 84 4.79 -10.42 -5.45
N LEU A 85 3.62 -10.49 -6.10
CA LEU A 85 2.55 -11.39 -5.69
C LEU A 85 2.97 -12.87 -5.76
N HIS A 86 3.70 -13.29 -6.79
CA HIS A 86 4.22 -14.67 -6.89
C HIS A 86 5.17 -15.03 -5.75
N SER A 87 5.96 -14.06 -5.26
CA SER A 87 6.90 -14.29 -4.15
C SER A 87 6.22 -14.33 -2.78
N HIS A 88 5.08 -13.65 -2.62
CA HIS A 88 4.45 -13.45 -1.30
C HIS A 88 3.12 -14.17 -1.10
N LEU A 89 2.49 -14.68 -2.17
CA LEU A 89 1.25 -15.46 -2.07
C LEU A 89 1.54 -16.95 -2.17
N VAL A 90 0.88 -17.71 -1.30
CA VAL A 90 0.82 -19.17 -1.40
C VAL A 90 -0.37 -19.59 -2.28
N ALA A 91 -0.27 -20.77 -2.89
CA ALA A 91 -1.39 -21.36 -3.63
C ALA A 91 -2.64 -21.47 -2.74
N VAL A 92 -3.82 -21.27 -3.32
CA VAL A 92 -5.10 -21.25 -2.60
C VAL A 92 -5.34 -22.53 -1.77
N GLU A 93 -4.91 -23.69 -2.26
CA GLU A 93 -4.98 -24.96 -1.52
C GLU A 93 -4.13 -24.97 -0.25
N SER A 94 -2.98 -24.28 -0.27
CA SER A 94 -2.11 -24.12 0.90
C SER A 94 -2.60 -23.03 1.85
N ALA A 95 -3.29 -22.00 1.36
CA ALA A 95 -3.90 -20.97 2.18
C ALA A 95 -5.05 -21.51 3.05
N VAL A 96 -5.84 -22.45 2.52
CA VAL A 96 -6.92 -23.13 3.28
C VAL A 96 -6.35 -24.00 4.41
N ALA A 97 -5.20 -24.65 4.18
CA ALA A 97 -4.51 -25.42 5.21
C ALA A 97 -3.99 -24.52 6.36
N LEU A 98 -3.47 -23.33 6.05
CA LEU A 98 -3.01 -22.34 7.05
C LEU A 98 -4.16 -21.71 7.85
N GLY A 99 -5.37 -21.67 7.30
CA GLY A 99 -6.56 -21.12 7.96
C GLY A 99 -7.27 -22.06 8.94
N SER A 100 -6.85 -23.33 9.05
CA SER A 100 -7.44 -24.30 9.97
C SER A 100 -6.73 -24.40 11.33
N ASP A 101 -5.64 -23.66 11.54
CA ASP A 101 -4.81 -23.70 12.75
C ASP A 101 -4.89 -22.42 13.61
N VAL A 102 -5.98 -21.65 13.49
CA VAL A 102 -6.27 -20.57 14.44
C VAL A 102 -7.20 -21.12 15.55
N PRO A 103 -6.77 -21.17 16.83
CA PRO A 103 -7.61 -21.62 17.93
C PRO A 103 -8.79 -20.69 18.22
#